data_AF-A0A1J0ET93-F1
#
_entry.id   AF-A0A1J0ET93-F1
#
_cell.length_a   1.000
_cell.length_b   1.000
_cell.length_c   1.000
_cell.angle_alpha   90.00
_cell.angle_beta   90.00
_cell.angle_gamma   90.00
#
_symmetry.space_group_name_H-M   'P 1'
#
loop_
_entity.id
_entity.type
_entity.pdbx_description
1 polymer ?
#
loop_
_entity_poly.entity_id
_entity_poly.type
_entity_poly.pdbx_seq_one_letter_code
_entity_poly.pdbx_strand_id
1 'polypeptide(L)' 'MINTEPLLPYLAAVDAANEPRYALAKAYRELPQPVTQAQTDQFQADYQKASTDWANACGTLAHWLAVEVERGQVAEQ' A
#
# COMPACT_ATOMS: atom_id res chain seq x y z
N MET A 1 13.39 9.18 -22.08
CA MET A 1 12.99 7.90 -21.43
C MET A 1 12.98 8.11 -19.91
N ILE A 2 11.93 7.70 -19.20
CA ILE A 2 11.84 7.86 -17.74
C ILE A 2 12.78 6.86 -17.05
N ASN A 3 13.63 7.33 -16.13
CA ASN A 3 14.42 6.45 -15.29
C ASN A 3 13.55 5.88 -14.16
N THR A 4 13.30 4.57 -14.19
CA THR A 4 12.45 3.90 -13.19
C THR A 4 13.23 3.23 -12.07
N GLU A 5 14.56 3.15 -12.16
CA GLU A 5 15.39 2.53 -11.10
C GLU A 5 15.22 3.20 -9.73
N PRO A 6 15.14 4.55 -9.62
CA PRO A 6 14.88 5.22 -8.34
C PRO A 6 13.52 4.89 -7.74
N LEU A 7 12.57 4.35 -8.53
CA LEU A 7 11.22 4.03 -8.08
C LEU A 7 11.11 2.66 -7.42
N LEU A 8 12.10 1.77 -7.63
CA LEU A 8 12.07 0.39 -7.12
C LEU A 8 11.92 0.31 -5.59
N PRO A 9 12.61 1.14 -4.76
CA PRO A 9 12.42 1.13 -3.32
C PRO A 9 10.99 1.50 -2.90
N TYR A 10 10.36 2.46 -3.60
CA TYR A 10 8.99 2.87 -3.30
C TYR A 10 7.97 1.81 -3.72
N LEU A 11 8.21 1.10 -4.82
CA LEU A 11 7.40 -0.04 -5.22
C LEU A 11 7.48 -1.17 -4.19
N ALA A 12 8.69 -1.50 -3.71
CA ALA A 12 8.87 -2.48 -2.64
C ALA A 12 8.19 -2.05 -1.33
N ALA A 13 8.23 -0.75 -1.00
CA ALA A 13 7.55 -0.21 0.17
C ALA A 13 6.01 -0.32 0.06
N VAL A 14 5.44 -0.13 -1.15
CA VAL A 14 4.00 -0.34 -1.40
C VAL A 14 3.61 -1.80 -1.16
N ASP A 15 4.41 -2.74 -1.66
CA ASP A 15 4.14 -4.17 -1.48
C ASP A 15 4.20 -4.57 0.01
N ALA A 16 5.27 -4.17 0.71
CA ALA A 16 5.42 -4.40 2.15
C ALA A 16 4.28 -3.74 2.97
N ALA A 17 3.83 -2.55 2.60
CA ALA A 17 2.71 -1.88 3.27
C ALA A 17 1.36 -2.58 3.01
N ASN A 18 1.25 -3.37 1.94
CA ASN A 18 0.04 -4.10 1.59
C ASN A 18 -0.05 -5.46 2.31
N GLU A 19 1.07 -6.07 2.67
CA GLU A 19 1.15 -7.38 3.33
C GLU A 19 0.22 -7.52 4.56
N PRO A 20 0.12 -6.53 5.49
CA PRO A 20 -0.78 -6.63 6.64
C PRO A 20 -2.25 -6.76 6.25
N ARG A 21 -2.69 -6.14 5.15
CA ARG A 21 -4.08 -6.23 4.68
C ARG A 21 -4.43 -7.65 4.27
N TYR A 22 -3.52 -8.33 3.56
CA TYR A 22 -3.69 -9.74 3.19
C TYR A 22 -3.70 -10.64 4.41
N ALA A 23 -2.79 -10.42 5.36
CA ALA A 23 -2.72 -11.18 6.60
C ALA A 23 -4.02 -11.03 7.42
N LEU A 24 -4.52 -9.80 7.60
CA LEU A 24 -5.77 -9.51 8.32
C LEU A 24 -6.98 -10.15 7.63
N ALA A 25 -7.11 -9.99 6.30
CA ALA A 25 -8.23 -10.56 5.55
C ALA A 25 -8.20 -12.10 5.55
N LYS A 26 -7.02 -12.71 5.59
CA LYS A 26 -6.89 -14.17 5.78
C LYS A 26 -7.32 -14.57 7.19
N ALA A 27 -6.76 -13.94 8.23
CA ALA A 27 -7.07 -14.25 9.63
C ALA A 27 -8.57 -14.12 9.94
N TYR A 28 -9.22 -13.07 9.42
CA TYR A 28 -10.66 -12.87 9.62
C TYR A 28 -11.52 -13.98 8.98
N ARG A 29 -11.13 -14.47 7.79
CA ARG A 29 -11.82 -15.59 7.11
C ARG A 29 -11.64 -16.93 7.83
N GLU A 30 -10.56 -17.08 8.59
CA GLU A 30 -10.22 -18.30 9.33
C GLU A 30 -10.83 -18.32 10.76
N LEU A 31 -11.56 -17.27 11.16
CA LEU A 31 -12.20 -17.22 12.47
C LEU A 31 -13.29 -18.30 12.63
N PRO A 32 -13.38 -18.94 13.82
CA PRO A 32 -14.48 -19.83 14.15
C PRO A 32 -15.84 -19.13 14.03
N GLN A 33 -16.82 -19.84 13.48
CA GLN A 33 -18.18 -19.31 13.30
C GLN A 33 -19.07 -19.67 14.50
N PRO A 34 -20.00 -18.77 14.91
CA PRO A 34 -20.24 -17.45 14.34
C PRO A 34 -19.20 -16.41 14.77
N VAL A 35 -18.80 -15.53 13.83
CA VAL A 35 -17.96 -14.35 14.17
C VAL A 35 -18.77 -13.39 15.03
N THR A 36 -18.18 -12.94 16.14
CA THR A 36 -18.81 -11.97 17.04
C THR A 36 -18.67 -10.55 16.50
N GLN A 37 -19.58 -9.65 16.89
CA GLN A 37 -19.50 -8.24 16.49
C GLN A 37 -18.16 -7.59 16.89
N ALA A 38 -17.65 -7.88 18.09
CA ALA A 38 -16.37 -7.35 18.56
C ALA A 38 -15.19 -7.79 17.67
N GLN A 39 -15.19 -9.02 17.16
CA GLN A 39 -14.17 -9.49 16.21
C GLN A 39 -14.27 -8.78 14.86
N THR A 40 -15.49 -8.52 14.39
CA THR A 40 -15.74 -7.74 13.16
C THR A 40 -15.26 -6.30 13.30
N ASP A 41 -15.58 -5.64 14.42
CA ASP A 41 -15.19 -4.25 14.68
C ASP A 41 -13.66 -4.12 14.78
N GLN A 42 -13.00 -5.05 15.47
CA GLN A 42 -11.55 -5.09 15.56
C GLN A 42 -10.90 -5.28 14.18
N PHE A 43 -11.40 -6.24 13.39
CA PHE A 43 -10.93 -6.44 12.02
C PHE A 43 -11.10 -5.18 11.17
N GLN A 44 -12.24 -4.50 11.23
CA GLN A 44 -12.47 -3.28 10.47
C GLN A 44 -11.50 -2.16 10.87
N ALA A 45 -11.27 -1.96 12.18
CA ALA A 45 -10.34 -0.96 12.67
C ALA A 45 -8.91 -1.22 12.19
N ASP A 46 -8.42 -2.46 12.35
CA ASP A 46 -7.07 -2.85 11.94
C ASP A 46 -6.90 -2.80 10.43
N TYR A 47 -7.90 -3.26 9.69
CA TYR A 47 -7.88 -3.25 8.23
C TYR A 47 -7.94 -1.84 7.66
N GLN A 48 -8.68 -0.92 8.29
CA GLN A 48 -8.72 0.48 7.90
C GLN A 48 -7.38 1.16 8.14
N LYS A 49 -6.73 0.88 9.28
CA LYS A 49 -5.38 1.38 9.56
C LYS A 49 -4.39 0.87 8.49
N ALA A 50 -4.36 -0.44 8.25
CA ALA A 50 -3.47 -1.03 7.24
C ALA A 50 -3.74 -0.49 5.82
N SER A 51 -5.01 -0.23 5.50
CA SER A 51 -5.39 0.40 4.21
C SER A 51 -4.91 1.83 4.09
N THR A 52 -4.89 2.58 5.19
CA THR A 52 -4.35 3.95 5.24
C THR A 52 -2.84 3.94 5.05
N ASP A 53 -2.13 3.04 5.74
CA ASP A 53 -0.69 2.89 5.64
C ASP A 53 -0.27 2.52 4.19
N TRP A 54 -1.01 1.60 3.55
CA TRP A 54 -0.82 1.26 2.14
C TRP A 54 -1.12 2.42 1.19
N ALA A 55 -2.22 3.16 1.41
CA ALA A 55 -2.56 4.32 0.59
C ALA A 55 -1.49 5.41 0.65
N ASN A 56 -0.89 5.65 1.82
CA ASN A 56 0.22 6.59 1.99
C ASN A 56 1.48 6.15 1.20
N ALA A 57 1.80 4.86 1.19
CA ALA A 57 2.90 4.32 0.40
C ALA A 57 2.64 4.50 -1.10
N CYS A 58 1.41 4.21 -1.57
CA CYS A 58 1.00 4.44 -2.96
C CYS A 58 1.11 5.92 -3.35
N GLY A 59 0.67 6.83 -2.47
CA GLY A 59 0.79 8.27 -2.68
C GLY A 59 2.25 8.72 -2.81
N THR A 60 3.14 8.15 -2.00
CA THR A 60 4.58 8.43 -2.06
C THR A 60 5.18 7.95 -3.38
N LEU A 61 4.85 6.72 -3.82
CA LEU A 61 5.30 6.21 -5.14
C LEU A 61 4.79 7.10 -6.28
N ALA A 62 3.51 7.49 -6.25
CA ALA A 62 2.92 8.35 -7.27
C ALA A 62 3.61 9.72 -7.36
N HIS A 63 3.94 10.31 -6.20
CA HIS A 63 4.71 11.56 -6.15
C HIS A 63 6.09 11.42 -6.80
N TRP A 64 6.87 10.40 -6.43
CA TRP A 64 8.21 10.21 -7.00
C TRP A 64 8.19 9.83 -8.47
N LEU A 65 7.18 9.07 -8.92
CA LEU A 65 6.97 8.81 -10.34
C LEU A 65 6.76 10.13 -11.10
N ALA A 66 5.96 11.06 -10.57
CA ALA A 66 5.77 12.37 -11.19
C ALA A 66 7.08 13.16 -11.28
N VAL A 67 7.91 13.13 -10.22
CA VAL A 67 9.25 13.76 -10.22
C VAL A 67 10.14 13.20 -11.32
N GLU A 68 10.19 11.87 -11.50
CA GLU A 68 11.02 11.25 -12.55
C GLU A 68 10.49 11.53 -13.97
N VAL A 69 9.16 11.63 -14.13
CA VAL A 69 8.54 12.08 -15.39
C VAL A 69 8.99 13.50 -15.74
N GLU A 70 8.90 14.44 -14.79
CA GLU A 70 9.30 15.84 -14.99
C GLU A 70 10.80 15.95 -15.34
N ARG A 71 11.67 15.21 -14.62
CA ARG A 71 13.11 15.16 -14.92
C ARG A 71 13.40 14.66 -16.33
N GLY A 72 12.70 13.60 -16.75
CA GLY A 72 12.83 13.04 -18.09
C GLY A 72 12.44 14.03 -19.19
N GLN A 73 11.41 14.85 -18.97
CA GLN A 73 10.98 15.88 -19.92
C GLN A 73 11.97 17.05 -20.02
N VAL A 74 12.61 17.44 -18.90
CA VAL A 74 13.63 18.51 -18.90
C VAL A 74 14.92 18.06 -19.59
N ALA A 75 15.30 16.79 -19.47
CA ALA A 75 16.51 16.25 -20.10
C ALA A 75 16.40 16.06 -21.63
N GLU A 76 15.19 16.13 -22.18
CA GLU A 76 14.90 16.00 -23.62
C GLU A 76 14.79 17.36 -24.35
N GLN A 77 14.97 18.49 -23.64
CA GLN A 77 15.02 19.85 -24.19
C GLN A 77 16.46 20.36 -24.32
#